data_AF-A0A4R0K0N8-F1
#
_entry.id   AF-A0A4R0K0N8-F1
#
_cell.length_a   1.000
_cell.length_b   1.000
_cell.length_c   1.000
_cell.angle_alpha   90.00
_cell.angle_beta   90.00
_cell.angle_gamma   90.00
#
_symmetry.space_group_name_H-M   'P 1'
#
loop_
_entity.id
_entity.type
_entity.pdbx_description
1 polymer ?
#
loop_
_entity_poly.entity_id
_entity_poly.type
_entity_poly.pdbx_seq_one_letter_code
_entity_poly.pdbx_strand_id
1 'polypeptide(L)' 'MTTPNTTPTTAPSTAAAELRAYYGCREVEARGLRALPAYDEHGRQTGQVAIDADEFCDWLDDLYQGDGD' A
#
# COMPACT_ATOMS: atom_id res chain seq x y z
N MET A 1 -40.25 -1.63 -4.31
CA MET A 1 -39.15 -2.33 -3.61
C MET A 1 -37.94 -2.29 -4.53
N THR A 2 -36.87 -1.58 -4.16
CA THR A 2 -35.61 -1.54 -4.92
C THR A 2 -34.62 -2.48 -4.24
N THR A 3 -34.16 -3.49 -4.98
CA THR A 3 -33.13 -4.43 -4.51
C THR A 3 -31.78 -3.72 -4.38
N PRO A 4 -31.03 -3.90 -3.28
CA PRO A 4 -29.68 -3.36 -3.18
C PRO A 4 -28.76 -4.10 -4.14
N ASN A 5 -28.16 -3.36 -5.07
CA ASN A 5 -27.12 -3.88 -5.96
C ASN A 5 -25.79 -3.93 -5.19
N THR A 6 -25.56 -5.02 -4.46
CA THR A 6 -24.23 -5.32 -3.91
C THR A 6 -23.33 -5.76 -5.05
N THR A 7 -22.53 -4.84 -5.57
CA THR A 7 -21.39 -5.19 -6.41
C THR A 7 -20.52 -6.15 -5.61
N PRO A 8 -20.24 -7.37 -6.11
CA PRO A 8 -19.26 -8.22 -5.47
C PRO A 8 -17.90 -7.52 -5.58
N THR A 9 -17.42 -6.99 -4.46
CA THR A 9 -16.01 -6.68 -4.31
C THR A 9 -15.29 -8.02 -4.37
N THR A 10 -14.85 -8.42 -5.55
CA THR A 10 -13.88 -9.50 -5.70
C THR A 10 -12.61 -9.01 -5.03
N ALA A 11 -12.50 -9.25 -3.71
CA ALA A 11 -11.23 -9.14 -3.04
C ALA A 11 -10.24 -9.97 -3.90
N PRO A 12 -9.08 -9.41 -4.26
CA PRO A 12 -8.09 -10.17 -5.00
C PRO A 12 -7.89 -11.50 -4.27
N SER A 13 -7.76 -12.60 -5.02
CA SER A 13 -7.38 -13.87 -4.40
C SER A 13 -6.15 -13.62 -3.54
N THR A 14 -6.06 -14.29 -2.39
CA THR A 14 -5.00 -14.05 -1.40
C THR A 14 -3.61 -14.04 -2.05
N ALA A 15 -3.38 -14.92 -3.02
CA ALA A 15 -2.15 -14.95 -3.82
C ALA A 15 -1.90 -13.69 -4.68
N ALA A 16 -2.94 -13.12 -5.33
CA ALA A 16 -2.79 -11.89 -6.09
C ALA A 16 -2.58 -10.66 -5.19
N ALA A 17 -3.22 -10.66 -4.01
CA ALA A 17 -2.98 -9.65 -2.98
C ALA A 17 -1.53 -9.74 -2.47
N GLU A 18 -1.07 -10.95 -2.14
CA GLU A 18 0.30 -11.21 -1.69
C GLU A 18 1.35 -10.77 -2.70
N LEU A 19 1.18 -11.13 -3.97
CA LEU A 19 2.09 -10.70 -5.03
C LEU A 19 2.13 -9.18 -5.17
N ARG A 20 0.97 -8.51 -5.14
CA ARG A 20 0.90 -7.04 -5.24
C ARG A 20 1.60 -6.36 -4.06
N ALA A 21 1.36 -6.83 -2.84
CA ALA A 21 2.01 -6.29 -1.65
C ALA A 21 3.53 -6.52 -1.70
N TYR A 22 3.98 -7.71 -2.11
CA TYR A 22 5.41 -8.03 -2.24
C TYR A 22 6.13 -7.10 -3.22
N TYR A 23 5.63 -6.96 -4.45
CA TYR A 23 6.25 -6.06 -5.42
C TYR A 23 6.14 -4.59 -4.99
N GLY A 24 5.01 -4.18 -4.39
CA GLY A 24 4.83 -2.85 -3.84
C GLY A 24 5.87 -2.53 -2.75
N CYS A 25 6.15 -3.47 -1.86
CA CYS A 25 7.17 -3.28 -0.83
C CYS A 25 8.55 -3.06 -1.45
N ARG A 26 8.93 -3.85 -2.46
CA ARG A 26 10.24 -3.69 -3.13
C ARG A 26 10.40 -2.32 -3.80
N GLU A 27 9.33 -1.81 -4.41
CA GLU A 27 9.31 -0.49 -5.06
C GLU A 27 9.43 0.66 -4.06
N VAL A 28 8.86 0.51 -2.86
CA VAL A 28 8.98 1.50 -1.78
C VAL A 28 10.37 1.43 -1.14
N GLU A 29 10.87 0.22 -0.88
CA GLU A 29 12.25 0.00 -0.38
C GLU A 29 13.31 0.54 -1.34
N ALA A 30 13.10 0.44 -2.65
CA ALA A 30 14.00 1.01 -3.65
C ALA A 30 14.08 2.56 -3.58
N ARG A 31 13.09 3.22 -2.96
CA ARG A 31 13.10 4.66 -2.67
C ARG A 31 13.72 5.00 -1.32
N GLY A 32 14.25 4.02 -0.60
CA GLY A 32 14.87 4.18 0.71
C GLY A 32 13.90 4.10 1.90
N LEU A 33 12.62 3.82 1.63
CA LEU A 33 11.57 3.77 2.65
C LEU A 33 11.34 2.34 3.16
N ARG A 34 11.13 2.17 4.47
CA ARG A 34 10.73 0.88 5.02
C ARG A 34 9.29 0.54 4.65
N ALA A 35 9.08 -0.66 4.14
CA ALA A 35 7.76 -1.13 3.70
C ALA A 35 7.42 -2.51 4.27
N LEU A 36 6.14 -2.74 4.57
CA LEU A 36 5.60 -4.05 4.94
C LEU A 36 4.26 -4.29 4.21
N PRO A 37 3.86 -5.55 3.98
CA PRO A 37 2.51 -5.84 3.51
C PRO A 37 1.46 -5.31 4.50
N ALA A 38 0.42 -4.67 4.00
CA ALA A 38 -0.69 -4.20 4.84
C ALA A 38 -1.69 -5.33 5.07
N TYR A 39 -2.14 -5.46 6.33
CA TYR A 39 -3.09 -6.48 6.77
C TYR A 39 -4.40 -5.83 7.24
N ASP A 40 -5.52 -6.52 7.01
CA ASP A 40 -6.80 -6.12 7.59
C ASP A 40 -6.90 -6.50 9.07
N GLU A 41 -8.02 -6.14 9.71
CA GLU A 41 -8.31 -6.44 11.12
C GLU A 41 -8.35 -7.95 11.45
N HIS A 42 -8.40 -8.81 10.42
CA HIS A 42 -8.39 -10.26 10.55
C HIS A 42 -7.04 -10.89 10.21
N GLY A 43 -6.00 -10.07 9.98
CA GLY A 43 -4.66 -10.54 9.64
C GLY A 43 -4.51 -11.06 8.21
N ARG A 44 -5.42 -10.68 7.29
CA ARG A 44 -5.33 -11.04 5.87
C ARG A 44 -4.66 -9.93 5.10
N GLN A 45 -3.76 -10.29 4.18
CA GLN A 45 -3.12 -9.28 3.33
C GLN A 45 -4.14 -8.61 2.41
N THR A 46 -4.06 -7.28 2.36
CA THR A 46 -4.96 -6.43 1.56
C THR A 46 -4.45 -6.19 0.14
N GLY A 47 -3.19 -6.56 -0.13
CA GLY A 47 -2.49 -6.22 -1.36
C GLY A 47 -1.99 -4.79 -1.43
N GLN A 48 -2.08 -4.05 -0.32
CA GLN A 48 -1.49 -2.72 -0.15
C GLN A 48 -0.18 -2.81 0.64
N VAL A 49 0.53 -1.69 0.72
CA VAL A 49 1.79 -1.54 1.44
C VAL A 49 1.56 -0.61 2.63
N ALA A 50 2.03 -1.03 3.80
CA ALA A 50 2.12 -0.19 4.99
C ALA A 50 3.52 0.43 5.06
N ILE A 51 3.57 1.73 5.32
CA ILE A 51 4.77 2.55 5.45
C ILE A 51 4.63 3.35 6.74
N ASP A 52 5.74 3.62 7.41
CA ASP A 52 5.73 4.56 8.53
C ASP A 52 5.38 5.97 8.04
N ALA A 53 4.46 6.64 8.72
CA ALA A 53 3.95 7.92 8.26
C ALA A 53 4.97 9.04 8.42
N ASP A 54 5.78 9.01 9.48
CA ASP A 54 6.80 10.02 9.75
C ASP A 54 7.93 9.87 8.72
N GLU A 55 8.39 8.64 8.48
CA GLU A 55 9.39 8.34 7.45
C GLU A 55 8.94 8.77 6.04
N PHE A 56 7.65 8.56 5.73
CA PHE A 56 7.09 9.01 4.45
C PHE A 56 7.02 10.54 4.34
N CYS A 57 6.68 11.24 5.42
CA CYS A 57 6.65 12.71 5.43
C CYS A 57 8.04 13.30 5.27
N ASP A 58 9.03 12.78 5.99
CA ASP A 58 10.43 13.20 5.87
C ASP A 58 10.94 13.00 4.42
N TRP A 59 10.64 11.86 3.80
CA TRP A 59 10.99 11.61 2.41
C TRP A 59 10.30 12.55 1.42
N LEU A 60 9.04 12.92 1.67
CA LEU A 60 8.33 13.91 0.85
C LEU A 60 8.96 15.30 0.97
N ASP A 61 9.31 15.71 2.19
CA ASP A 61 9.93 17.01 2.44
C ASP A 61 11.29 17.10 1.72
N ASP A 62 12.11 16.05 1.80
CA ASP A 62 13.38 15.95 1.07
C ASP A 62 13.17 16.02 -0.46
N LEU A 63 12.17 15.30 -0.98
CA LEU A 63 11.87 15.27 -2.41
C LEU A 63 11.51 16.66 -2.95
N TYR A 64 10.67 17.42 -2.23
CA TYR A 64 10.22 18.74 -2.68
C TYR A 64 11.20 19.87 -2.38
N GLN A 65 12.14 19.70 -1.46
CA GLN A 65 13.21 20.67 -1.22
C GLN A 65 14.36 20.56 -2.24
N GLY A 66 14.54 19.39 -2.88
CA GLY A 66 15.60 19.14 -3.86
C GLY A 66 15.38 19.73 -5.27
N ASP A 67 14.14 20.06 -5.66
CA ASP A 67 13.81 20.55 -7.01
C ASP A 67 13.88 22.09 -7.16
N GLY A 68 14.54 22.77 -6.22
CA GLY A 68 14.58 24.24 -6.10
C GLY A 68 15.83 24.96 -6.64
N ASP A 69 16.67 24.32 -7.46
CA ASP A 69 17.88 24.93 -8.07
C ASP A 69 17.75 25.15 -9.60
#